data_AF-A0A950AWV0-F1
#
_entry.id   AF-A0A950AWV0-F1
#
_cell.length_a   1.000
_cell.length_b   1.000
_cell.length_c   1.000
_cell.angle_alpha   90.00
_cell.angle_beta   90.00
_cell.angle_gamma   90.00
#
_symmetry.space_group_name_H-M   'P 1'
#
loop_
_entity.id
_entity.type
_entity.pdbx_description
1 polymer ?
#
loop_
_entity_poly.entity_id
_entity_poly.type
_entity_poly.pdbx_seq_one_letter_code
_entity_poly.pdbx_strand_id
1 'polypeptide(L)'
;MDPVRATARLTGALLIVATVASLVGGAIANPVVNGSSYLARASTDSSQVMAGAFFLIVAAFACPAIAISLYPVLRRYGQGLALGSVGFRVIEGVLHLMGALAVLLLVTLSQEFVRAASPASPHFQTTGVLLRAVRDRAGLIGSMAFYLGALMYYSLFLRSGLVPRWLSSWGFAGAALGLAAAL
;
A
#
# COMPACT_ATOMS: atom_id res chain seq x y z
N MET A 1 -22.29 -19.43 13.43
CA MET A 1 -20.90 -19.05 13.76
C MET A 1 -20.94 -17.78 14.60
N ASP A 2 -20.11 -17.65 15.63
CA ASP A 2 -20.00 -16.41 16.41
C ASP A 2 -19.56 -15.25 15.47
N PRO A 3 -20.35 -14.18 15.34
CA PRO A 3 -20.04 -13.03 14.48
C PRO A 3 -18.64 -12.47 14.72
N VAL A 4 -18.17 -12.46 15.98
CA VAL A 4 -16.84 -11.96 16.34
C VAL A 4 -15.74 -12.87 15.78
N ARG A 5 -15.94 -14.19 15.85
CA ARG A 5 -14.99 -15.18 15.30
C ARG A 5 -14.95 -15.13 13.78
N ALA A 6 -16.08 -14.87 13.12
CA ALA A 6 -16.13 -14.68 11.67
C ALA A 6 -15.38 -13.42 11.25
N THR A 7 -15.60 -12.29 11.93
CA THR A 7 -14.85 -11.05 11.70
C THR A 7 -13.34 -11.26 11.88
N ALA A 8 -12.92 -11.90 12.98
CA ALA A 8 -11.50 -12.13 13.24
C ALA A 8 -10.82 -12.97 12.14
N ARG A 9 -11.49 -14.01 11.64
CA ARG A 9 -11.00 -14.82 10.51
C ARG A 9 -10.90 -14.00 9.22
N LEU A 10 -11.90 -13.20 8.91
CA LEU A 10 -11.90 -12.34 7.74
C LEU A 10 -10.77 -11.30 7.81
N THR A 11 -10.62 -10.61 8.94
CA THR A 11 -9.54 -9.65 9.17
C THR A 11 -8.16 -10.32 9.01
N GLY A 12 -7.98 -11.50 9.60
CA GLY A 12 -6.73 -12.27 9.47
C GLY A 12 -6.43 -12.68 8.03
N ALA A 13 -7.43 -13.16 7.29
CA ALA A 13 -7.28 -13.51 5.88
C ALA A 13 -6.93 -12.29 5.02
N LEU A 14 -7.61 -11.16 5.23
CA LEU A 14 -7.30 -9.90 4.53
C LEU A 14 -5.89 -9.40 4.84
N LEU A 15 -5.41 -9.56 6.08
CA LEU A 15 -4.05 -9.22 6.46
C LEU A 15 -3.02 -10.07 5.71
N ILE A 16 -3.23 -11.39 5.64
CA ILE A 16 -2.35 -12.29 4.87
C ILE A 16 -2.36 -11.89 3.39
N VAL A 17 -3.53 -11.67 2.80
CA VAL A 17 -3.65 -11.25 1.40
C VAL A 17 -2.92 -9.94 1.15
N ALA A 18 -3.12 -8.93 2.00
CA ALA A 18 -2.44 -7.64 1.88
C ALA A 18 -0.92 -7.80 1.93
N THR A 19 -0.39 -8.54 2.92
CA THR A 19 1.06 -8.73 3.09
C THR A 19 1.66 -9.49 1.93
N VAL A 20 1.08 -10.63 1.54
CA VAL A 20 1.60 -11.45 0.44
C VAL A 20 1.55 -10.67 -0.88
N ALA A 21 0.44 -10.00 -1.18
CA ALA A 21 0.29 -9.21 -2.39
C ALA A 21 1.29 -8.03 -2.44
N SER A 22 1.48 -7.31 -1.34
CA SER A 22 2.49 -6.24 -1.28
C SER A 22 3.92 -6.75 -1.51
N LEU A 23 4.30 -7.86 -0.86
CA LEU A 23 5.65 -8.42 -0.98
C LEU A 23 5.90 -8.96 -2.40
N VAL A 24 4.97 -9.75 -2.94
CA VAL A 24 5.08 -10.31 -4.29
C VAL A 24 5.05 -9.20 -5.34
N GLY A 25 4.12 -8.25 -5.23
CA GLY A 25 4.01 -7.12 -6.15
C GLY A 25 5.29 -6.28 -6.20
N GLY A 26 5.84 -5.95 -5.03
CA GLY A 26 7.11 -5.23 -4.91
C GLY A 26 8.30 -6.01 -5.47
N ALA A 27 8.44 -7.29 -5.10
CA ALA A 27 9.54 -8.14 -5.56
C ALA A 27 9.58 -8.28 -7.09
N ILE A 28 8.41 -8.32 -7.73
CA ILE A 28 8.29 -8.49 -9.17
C ILE A 28 8.48 -7.16 -9.92
N ALA A 29 7.86 -6.06 -9.46
CA ALA A 29 7.87 -4.78 -10.18
C ALA A 29 9.13 -3.93 -9.92
N ASN A 30 9.62 -3.88 -8.67
CA ASN A 30 10.69 -2.96 -8.28
C ASN A 30 12.02 -3.14 -9.06
N PRO A 31 12.48 -4.37 -9.35
CA PRO A 31 13.75 -4.56 -10.06
C PRO A 31 13.78 -3.94 -11.46
N VAL A 32 12.62 -3.85 -12.11
CA VAL A 32 12.48 -3.27 -13.46
C VAL A 32 12.28 -1.76 -13.36
N VAL A 33 11.40 -1.30 -12.48
CA VAL A 33 10.99 0.12 -12.35
C VAL A 33 12.11 0.99 -11.76
N ASN A 34 12.94 0.43 -10.88
CA ASN A 34 14.01 1.18 -10.20
C ASN A 34 15.37 1.09 -10.93
N GLY A 35 15.46 0.33 -12.03
CA GLY A 35 16.69 0.18 -12.81
C GLY A 35 17.06 1.45 -13.58
N SER A 36 18.35 1.62 -13.90
CA SER A 36 18.84 2.75 -14.71
C SER A 36 18.28 2.77 -16.14
N SER A 37 17.96 1.60 -16.70
CA SER A 37 17.37 1.43 -18.03
C SER A 37 15.87 1.12 -18.01
N TYR A 38 15.14 1.57 -16.98
CA TYR A 38 13.71 1.27 -16.78
C TYR A 38 12.83 1.56 -18.01
N LEU A 39 13.11 2.61 -18.80
CA LEU A 39 12.34 2.94 -20.01
C LEU A 39 12.50 1.94 -21.16
N ALA A 40 13.61 1.21 -21.22
CA ALA A 40 13.80 0.14 -22.22
C ALA A 40 13.36 -1.23 -21.66
N ARG A 41 13.54 -1.44 -20.35
CA ARG A 41 13.24 -2.71 -19.70
C ARG A 41 11.77 -2.90 -19.38
N ALA A 42 11.02 -1.85 -19.05
CA ALA A 42 9.61 -1.98 -18.70
C ALA A 42 8.72 -2.45 -19.86
N SER A 43 9.13 -2.26 -21.12
CA SER A 43 8.45 -2.80 -22.30
C SER A 43 8.81 -4.27 -22.53
N THR A 44 10.10 -4.60 -22.41
CA THR A 44 10.62 -5.97 -22.53
C THR A 44 10.01 -6.88 -21.45
N ASP A 45 10.00 -6.40 -20.21
CA ASP A 45 9.50 -7.12 -19.03
C ASP A 45 8.05 -6.69 -18.69
N SER A 46 7.27 -6.24 -19.67
CA SER A 46 5.94 -5.62 -19.44
C SER A 46 4.95 -6.52 -18.71
N SER A 47 4.88 -7.81 -19.07
CA SER A 47 4.02 -8.79 -18.39
C SER A 47 4.39 -8.95 -16.91
N GLN A 48 5.68 -8.95 -16.60
CA GLN A 48 6.20 -9.00 -15.24
C GLN A 48 5.78 -7.77 -14.44
N VAL A 49 6.00 -6.56 -15.01
CA VAL A 49 5.65 -5.30 -14.33
C VAL A 49 4.13 -5.18 -14.14
N MET A 50 3.33 -5.59 -15.11
CA MET A 50 1.86 -5.61 -15.00
C MET A 50 1.37 -6.58 -13.93
N ALA A 51 1.96 -7.78 -13.84
CA ALA A 51 1.64 -8.72 -12.76
C ALA A 51 2.00 -8.14 -11.38
N GLY A 52 3.16 -7.48 -11.26
CA GLY A 52 3.54 -6.80 -10.03
C GLY A 52 2.57 -5.69 -9.65
N ALA A 53 2.16 -4.86 -10.62
CA ALA A 53 1.16 -3.80 -10.41
C ALA A 53 -0.22 -4.35 -9.99
N PHE A 54 -0.65 -5.48 -10.56
CA PHE A 54 -1.88 -6.16 -10.15
C PHE A 54 -1.86 -6.56 -8.67
N PHE A 55 -0.77 -7.16 -8.19
CA PHE A 55 -0.64 -7.51 -6.78
C PHE A 55 -0.61 -6.26 -5.87
N LEU A 56 0.03 -5.16 -6.31
CA LEU A 56 -0.01 -3.89 -5.58
C LEU A 56 -1.44 -3.33 -5.48
N ILE A 57 -2.26 -3.46 -6.54
CA ILE A 57 -3.68 -3.08 -6.53
C ILE A 57 -4.47 -3.92 -5.53
N VAL A 58 -4.26 -5.25 -5.53
CA VAL A 58 -4.91 -6.16 -4.57
C VAL A 58 -4.57 -5.76 -3.13
N ALA A 59 -3.30 -5.49 -2.84
CA ALA A 59 -2.89 -5.02 -1.53
C ALA A 59 -3.55 -3.68 -1.15
N ALA A 60 -3.60 -2.73 -2.09
CA ALA A 60 -4.19 -1.42 -1.88
C ALA A 60 -5.68 -1.47 -1.50
N PHE A 61 -6.44 -2.43 -2.02
CA PHE A 61 -7.83 -2.68 -1.62
C PHE A 61 -7.94 -3.47 -0.31
N ALA A 62 -7.03 -4.42 -0.07
CA ALA A 62 -7.03 -5.22 1.15
C ALA A 62 -6.77 -4.36 2.39
N CYS A 63 -5.94 -3.32 2.28
CA CYS A 63 -5.63 -2.38 3.36
C CYS A 63 -6.88 -1.75 4.04
N PRO A 64 -7.75 -1.00 3.34
CA PRO A 64 -8.98 -0.47 3.92
C PRO A 64 -9.96 -1.57 4.33
N ALA A 65 -10.04 -2.68 3.58
CA ALA A 65 -10.91 -3.79 3.92
C ALA A 65 -10.63 -4.37 5.32
N ILE A 66 -9.35 -4.43 5.74
CA ILE A 66 -8.95 -4.84 7.09
C ILE A 66 -9.59 -3.92 8.14
N ALA A 67 -9.46 -2.61 7.99
CA ALA A 67 -9.99 -1.65 8.96
C ALA A 67 -11.53 -1.66 8.99
N ILE A 68 -12.17 -1.75 7.82
CA ILE A 68 -13.62 -1.85 7.67
C ILE A 68 -14.13 -3.12 8.36
N SER A 69 -13.42 -4.25 8.20
CA SER A 69 -13.79 -5.51 8.86
C SER A 69 -13.72 -5.41 10.39
N LEU A 70 -12.74 -4.67 10.93
CA LEU A 70 -12.56 -4.48 12.37
C LEU A 70 -13.53 -3.45 12.97
N TYR A 71 -14.09 -2.55 12.16
CA TYR A 71 -14.91 -1.43 12.62
C TYR A 71 -16.09 -1.85 13.53
N PRO A 72 -16.89 -2.89 13.24
CA PRO A 72 -18.02 -3.29 14.08
C PRO A 72 -17.62 -3.71 15.51
N VAL A 73 -16.39 -4.21 15.68
CA VAL A 73 -15.83 -4.61 16.97
C VAL A 73 -15.23 -3.39 17.67
N LEU A 74 -14.37 -2.64 16.97
CA LEU A 74 -13.62 -1.52 17.54
C LEU A 74 -14.50 -0.32 17.92
N ARG A 75 -15.59 -0.07 17.19
CA ARG A 75 -16.51 1.04 17.48
C ARG A 75 -17.11 0.99 18.88
N ARG A 76 -17.16 -0.21 19.51
CA ARG A 76 -17.68 -0.41 20.88
C ARG A 76 -16.77 0.17 21.96
N TYR A 77 -15.49 0.36 21.64
CA TYR A 77 -14.46 0.85 22.56
C TYR A 77 -14.03 2.30 22.27
N GLY A 78 -14.41 2.84 21.09
CA GLY A 78 -14.15 4.22 20.73
C GLY A 78 -14.50 4.49 19.27
N GLN A 79 -15.70 5.02 19.04
CA GLN A 79 -16.23 5.26 17.69
C GLN A 79 -15.36 6.21 16.85
N GLY A 80 -14.89 7.31 17.44
CA GLY A 80 -14.06 8.29 16.73
C GLY A 80 -12.72 7.70 16.25
N LEU A 81 -12.03 6.96 17.11
CA LEU A 81 -10.76 6.30 16.75
C LEU A 81 -10.98 5.16 15.76
N ALA A 82 -12.07 4.39 15.90
CA ALA A 82 -12.39 3.31 14.99
C ALA A 82 -12.69 3.86 13.58
N LEU A 83 -13.53 4.90 13.49
CA LEU A 83 -13.85 5.55 12.21
C LEU A 83 -12.63 6.23 11.60
N GLY A 84 -11.83 6.92 12.41
CA GLY A 84 -10.58 7.53 11.97
C GLY A 84 -9.61 6.50 11.39
N SER A 85 -9.47 5.34 12.04
CA SER A 85 -8.62 4.26 11.52
C SER A 85 -9.07 3.76 10.14
N VAL A 86 -10.38 3.68 9.91
CA VAL A 86 -10.94 3.35 8.59
C VAL A 86 -10.62 4.44 7.58
N GLY A 87 -10.85 5.72 7.92
CA GLY A 87 -10.58 6.85 7.04
C GLY A 87 -9.13 6.92 6.57
N PHE A 88 -8.18 6.80 7.50
CA PHE A 88 -6.75 6.78 7.18
C PHE A 88 -6.36 5.55 6.33
N ARG A 89 -6.97 4.38 6.59
CA ARG A 89 -6.73 3.16 5.79
C ARG A 89 -7.30 3.25 4.38
N VAL A 90 -8.37 4.00 4.18
CA VAL A 90 -8.87 4.33 2.83
C VAL A 90 -7.92 5.28 2.10
N ILE A 91 -7.43 6.32 2.77
CA ILE A 91 -6.44 7.25 2.20
C ILE A 91 -5.16 6.49 1.79
N GLU A 92 -4.64 5.61 2.66
CA GLU A 92 -3.52 4.73 2.35
C GLU A 92 -3.79 3.92 1.08
N GLY A 93 -4.94 3.25 1.00
CA GLY A 93 -5.30 2.42 -0.15
C GLY A 93 -5.34 3.22 -1.46
N VAL A 94 -5.93 4.41 -1.44
CA VAL A 94 -5.99 5.30 -2.62
C VAL A 94 -4.59 5.74 -3.06
N LEU A 95 -3.71 6.08 -2.13
CA LEU A 95 -2.33 6.48 -2.46
C LEU A 95 -1.52 5.31 -3.01
N HIS A 96 -1.72 4.09 -2.49
CA HIS A 96 -1.10 2.89 -3.07
C HIS A 96 -1.65 2.56 -4.46
N LEU A 97 -2.95 2.76 -4.70
CA LEU A 97 -3.54 2.65 -6.05
C LEU A 97 -2.92 3.65 -7.02
N MET A 98 -2.69 4.89 -6.58
CA MET A 98 -2.00 5.90 -7.38
C MET A 98 -0.57 5.47 -7.72
N GLY A 99 0.15 4.88 -6.76
CA GLY A 99 1.48 4.31 -7.01
C GLY A 99 1.46 3.15 -8.00
N ALA A 100 0.48 2.25 -7.91
CA ALA A 100 0.31 1.15 -8.87
C ALA A 100 -0.07 1.65 -10.27
N LEU A 101 -0.92 2.67 -10.36
CA LEU A 101 -1.26 3.35 -11.62
C LEU A 101 -0.03 3.98 -12.26
N ALA A 102 0.83 4.64 -11.48
CA ALA A 102 2.08 5.21 -11.98
C ALA A 102 3.00 4.13 -12.59
N VAL A 103 3.05 2.92 -12.00
CA VAL A 103 3.78 1.77 -12.57
C VAL A 103 3.18 1.32 -13.91
N LEU A 104 1.86 1.23 -14.02
CA LEU A 104 1.20 0.87 -15.28
C LEU A 104 1.45 1.91 -16.37
N LEU A 105 1.35 3.20 -16.04
CA LEU A 105 1.66 4.29 -16.96
C LEU A 105 3.13 4.29 -17.40
N LEU A 106 4.04 3.84 -16.54
CA LEU A 106 5.45 3.67 -16.88
C LEU A 106 5.66 2.59 -17.95
N VAL A 107 4.89 1.51 -17.91
CA VAL A 107 4.88 0.48 -18.96
C VAL A 107 4.40 1.07 -20.28
N THR A 108 3.30 1.83 -20.27
CA THR A 108 2.80 2.52 -21.47
C THR A 108 3.85 3.49 -22.03
N LEU A 109 4.47 4.30 -21.17
CA LEU A 109 5.54 5.22 -21.56
C LEU A 109 6.74 4.47 -22.18
N SER A 110 7.10 3.32 -21.61
CA SER A 110 8.19 2.47 -22.10
C SER A 110 7.88 1.84 -23.47
N GLN A 111 6.62 1.45 -23.72
CA GLN A 111 6.20 0.95 -25.03
C GLN A 111 6.29 2.04 -26.10
N GLU A 112 5.84 3.25 -25.79
CA GLU A 112 5.94 4.39 -26.70
C GLU A 112 7.40 4.83 -26.93
N PHE A 113 8.25 4.76 -25.89
CA PHE A 113 9.69 5.00 -25.99
C PHE A 113 10.37 4.06 -27.00
N VAL A 114 10.02 2.76 -26.99
CA VAL A 114 10.59 1.77 -27.92
C VAL A 114 10.05 1.94 -29.35
N ARG A 115 8.80 2.40 -29.51
CA ARG A 115 8.20 2.66 -30.83
C ARG A 115 8.67 3.95 -31.48
N ALA A 116 9.14 4.91 -30.70
CA ALA A 116 9.56 6.22 -31.20
C ALA A 116 10.79 6.11 -32.12
N ALA A 117 10.76 6.81 -33.25
CA ALA A 117 11.91 6.88 -34.17
C ALA A 117 13.14 7.58 -33.54
N SER A 118 12.94 8.40 -32.49
CA SER A 118 14.00 9.00 -31.69
C SER A 118 13.77 8.75 -30.19
N PRO A 119 14.19 7.58 -29.68
CA PRO A 119 14.06 7.23 -28.26
C PRO A 119 14.85 8.16 -27.34
N ALA A 120 15.84 8.89 -27.85
CA ALA A 120 16.67 9.81 -27.06
C ALA A 120 15.98 11.14 -26.70
N SER A 121 14.68 11.32 -27.03
CA SER A 121 13.98 12.56 -26.72
C SER A 121 13.88 12.79 -25.20
N PRO A 122 14.25 13.97 -24.70
CA PRO A 122 14.29 14.26 -23.26
C PRO A 122 12.91 14.17 -22.58
N HIS A 123 11.82 14.26 -23.34
CA HIS A 123 10.46 14.17 -22.81
C HIS A 123 10.15 12.82 -22.16
N PHE A 124 10.61 11.70 -22.73
CA PHE A 124 10.40 10.37 -22.14
C PHE A 124 11.10 10.22 -20.78
N GLN A 125 12.33 10.74 -20.68
CA GLN A 125 13.10 10.71 -19.43
C GLN A 125 12.44 11.56 -18.35
N THR A 126 12.04 12.79 -18.67
CA THR A 126 11.37 13.68 -17.73
C THR A 126 10.04 13.09 -17.23
N THR A 127 9.19 12.59 -18.13
CA THR A 127 7.93 11.95 -17.74
C THR A 127 8.16 10.69 -16.91
N GLY A 128 9.14 9.86 -17.26
CA GLY A 128 9.48 8.65 -16.50
C GLY A 128 10.00 8.96 -15.09
N VAL A 129 10.81 10.02 -14.94
CA VAL A 129 11.24 10.52 -13.62
C VAL A 129 10.05 11.01 -12.80
N LEU A 130 9.13 11.77 -13.41
CA LEU A 130 7.93 12.27 -12.72
C LEU A 130 7.00 11.14 -12.27
N LEU A 131 6.78 10.12 -13.11
CA LEU A 131 5.95 8.96 -12.74
C LEU A 131 6.56 8.19 -11.56
N ARG A 132 7.88 7.99 -11.55
CA ARG A 132 8.57 7.37 -10.40
C ARG A 132 8.46 8.25 -9.15
N ALA A 133 8.65 9.56 -9.28
CA ALA A 133 8.49 10.49 -8.17
C ALA A 133 7.06 10.47 -7.60
N VAL A 134 6.02 10.45 -8.45
CA VAL A 134 4.62 10.30 -8.00
C VAL A 134 4.43 9.00 -7.24
N ARG A 135 4.93 7.87 -7.77
CA ARG A 135 4.87 6.57 -7.12
C ARG A 135 5.50 6.60 -5.72
N ASP A 136 6.73 7.11 -5.62
CA ASP A 136 7.50 7.13 -4.38
C ASP A 136 6.86 8.05 -3.35
N ARG A 137 6.43 9.26 -3.77
CA ARG A 137 5.75 10.22 -2.90
C ARG A 137 4.38 9.71 -2.44
N ALA A 138 3.60 9.10 -3.32
CA ALA A 138 2.33 8.48 -2.95
C ALA A 138 2.54 7.34 -1.95
N GLY A 139 3.57 6.50 -2.14
CA GLY A 139 3.92 5.44 -1.19
C GLY A 139 4.31 5.95 0.19
N LEU A 140 5.13 7.02 0.25
CA LEU A 140 5.52 7.67 1.51
C LEU A 140 4.31 8.26 2.24
N ILE A 141 3.51 9.09 1.57
CA ILE A 141 2.31 9.71 2.17
C ILE A 141 1.29 8.62 2.56
N GLY A 142 1.15 7.56 1.74
CA GLY A 142 0.32 6.40 2.04
C GLY A 142 0.77 5.68 3.30
N SER A 143 2.08 5.53 3.50
CA SER A 143 2.66 4.94 4.71
C SER A 143 2.41 5.81 5.94
N MET A 144 2.48 7.14 5.82
CA MET A 144 2.10 8.05 6.92
C MET A 144 0.63 7.88 7.32
N ALA A 145 -0.27 7.80 6.32
CA ALA A 145 -1.68 7.52 6.56
C ALA A 145 -1.88 6.15 7.25
N PHE A 146 -1.18 5.12 6.80
CA PHE A 146 -1.16 3.81 7.47
C PHE A 146 -0.76 3.94 8.95
N TYR A 147 0.35 4.60 9.25
CA TYR A 147 0.84 4.71 10.63
C TYR A 147 -0.11 5.49 11.54
N LEU A 148 -0.71 6.58 11.04
CA LEU A 148 -1.74 7.33 11.77
C LEU A 148 -2.97 6.46 12.06
N GLY A 149 -3.48 5.76 11.04
CA GLY A 149 -4.56 4.80 11.20
C GLY A 149 -4.17 3.65 12.16
N ALA A 150 -2.89 3.29 12.17
CA ALA A 150 -2.35 2.24 13.01
C ALA A 150 -2.28 2.59 14.49
N LEU A 151 -1.82 3.79 14.81
CA LEU A 151 -1.86 4.31 16.17
C LEU A 151 -3.29 4.34 16.71
N MET A 152 -4.27 4.69 15.87
CA MET A 152 -5.69 4.66 16.25
C MET A 152 -6.17 3.25 16.59
N TYR A 153 -5.96 2.25 15.73
CA TYR A 153 -6.43 0.89 16.03
C TYR A 153 -5.65 0.25 17.21
N TYR A 154 -4.34 0.45 17.32
CA TYR A 154 -3.55 -0.09 18.43
C TYR A 154 -3.93 0.55 19.77
N SER A 155 -4.26 1.84 19.79
CA SER A 155 -4.77 2.49 20.99
C SER A 155 -6.08 1.85 21.49
N LEU A 156 -6.96 1.44 20.56
CA LEU A 156 -8.19 0.72 20.89
C LEU A 156 -7.91 -0.71 21.34
N PHE A 157 -6.95 -1.42 20.75
CA PHE A 157 -6.55 -2.74 21.22
C PHE A 157 -5.96 -2.70 22.64
N LEU A 158 -5.14 -1.69 22.95
CA LEU A 158 -4.60 -1.48 24.30
C LEU A 158 -5.69 -1.18 25.34
N ARG A 159 -6.74 -0.46 24.95
CA ARG A 159 -7.88 -0.14 25.83
C ARG A 159 -8.83 -1.32 26.01
N SER A 160 -9.11 -2.04 24.94
CA SER A 160 -10.13 -3.11 24.90
C SER A 160 -9.63 -4.46 25.42
N GLY A 161 -8.32 -4.72 25.35
CA GLY A 161 -7.76 -6.02 25.74
C GLY A 161 -8.12 -7.17 24.78
N LEU A 162 -8.64 -6.87 23.58
CA LEU A 162 -9.01 -7.87 22.57
C LEU A 162 -7.80 -8.65 22.04
N VAL A 163 -6.63 -8.03 22.09
CA VAL A 163 -5.33 -8.58 21.68
C VAL A 163 -4.40 -8.48 22.89
N PRO A 164 -3.47 -9.44 23.11
CA PRO A 164 -2.49 -9.34 24.18
C PRO A 164 -1.80 -7.98 24.21
N ARG A 165 -1.71 -7.39 25.41
CA ARG A 165 -1.21 -6.01 25.58
C ARG A 165 0.21 -5.85 25.07
N TRP A 166 1.06 -6.85 25.29
CA TRP A 166 2.45 -6.84 24.80
C TRP A 166 2.51 -6.70 23.26
N LEU A 167 1.66 -7.42 22.53
CA LEU A 167 1.62 -7.37 21.07
C LEU A 167 1.07 -6.03 20.58
N SER A 168 0.07 -5.50 21.26
CA SER A 168 -0.51 -4.19 20.95
C SER A 168 0.46 -3.04 21.22
N SER A 169 1.25 -3.14 22.30
CA SER A 169 2.32 -2.18 22.62
C SER A 169 3.44 -2.21 21.60
N TRP A 170 3.86 -3.39 21.14
CA TRP A 170 4.85 -3.53 20.06
C TRP A 170 4.37 -2.90 18.77
N GLY A 171 3.13 -3.19 18.38
CA GLY A 171 2.52 -2.61 17.19
C GLY A 171 2.38 -1.09 17.27
N PHE A 172 1.98 -0.56 18.43
CA PHE A 172 1.91 0.89 18.67
C PHE A 172 3.29 1.55 18.56
N ALA A 173 4.31 0.98 19.22
CA ALA A 173 5.67 1.49 19.15
C ALA A 173 6.21 1.45 17.70
N GLY A 174 5.99 0.35 16.98
CA GLY A 174 6.36 0.23 15.58
C GLY A 174 5.69 1.27 14.69
N ALA A 175 4.38 1.52 14.88
CA ALA A 175 3.66 2.54 14.13
C ALA A 175 4.16 3.96 14.47
N ALA A 176 4.48 4.24 15.73
CA ALA A 176 5.01 5.54 16.15
C ALA A 176 6.40 5.80 15.56
N LEU A 177 7.30 4.80 15.63
CA LEU A 177 8.63 4.87 15.03
C LEU A 177 8.55 4.99 13.50
N GLY A 178 7.66 4.23 12.86
CA GLY A 178 7.43 4.31 11.42
C GLY A 178 6.93 5.68 10.98
N LEU A 179 6.01 6.28 11.74
CA LEU A 179 5.55 7.65 11.49
C LEU A 179 6.69 8.66 11.64
N ALA A 180 7.49 8.54 12.70
CA ALA A 180 8.63 9.42 12.93
C ALA A 180 9.69 9.32 11.82
N ALA A 181 9.91 8.13 11.27
CA ALA A 181 10.82 7.91 10.15
C ALA A 181 10.29 8.42 8.80
N ALA A 182 8.97 8.60 8.69
CA ALA A 182 8.32 9.09 7.47
C ALA A 182 8.17 10.63 7.42
N LEU A 183 8.44 11.31 8.54
CA LEU A 183 8.49 12.78 8.67
C LEU A 183 9.90 13.31 8.36
#